data_AF-A0A961KWA9-F1
#
_entry.id   AF-A0A961KWA9-F1
#
_cell.length_a   1.000
_cell.length_b   1.000
_cell.length_c   1.000
_cell.angle_alpha   90.00
_cell.angle_beta   90.00
_cell.angle_gamma   90.00
#
_symmetry.space_group_name_H-M   'P 1'
#
loop_
_entity.id
_entity.type
_entity.pdbx_description
1 polymer ?
#
loop_
_entity_poly.entity_id
_entity_poly.type
_entity_poly.pdbx_seq_one_letter_code
_entity_poly.pdbx_strand_id
1 'polypeptide(L)'
;APDNTVIDDAHHAPVWVKVSPFLAMLLGLAIAYWFYILDPSRPKALAENQPVLYRFLLNKWYFDEIYDAVFVRPAMWLGTFLWKKGDGATIDGGINGLAMGFVPFVTRLAGRAQSGYLFHYALAMVLGLLFLTLWLAIRSAGQ
;
A
#
# COMPACT_ATOMS: atom_id res chain seq x y z
N ALA A 1 18.73 -13.81 35.51
CA ALA A 1 19.48 -15.03 35.88
C ALA A 1 20.26 -14.73 37.15
N PRO A 2 20.34 -15.66 38.11
CA PRO A 2 21.08 -15.47 39.37
C PRO A 2 22.58 -15.19 39.20
N ASP A 3 23.15 -15.47 38.03
CA ASP A 3 24.57 -15.32 37.71
C ASP A 3 24.93 -14.01 36.97
N ASN A 4 24.05 -13.00 36.98
CA ASN A 4 24.31 -11.74 36.27
C ASN A 4 25.18 -10.78 37.09
N THR A 5 26.50 -11.00 37.08
CA THR A 5 27.51 -10.19 37.81
C THR A 5 27.99 -8.95 37.05
N VAL A 6 27.48 -8.70 35.84
CA VAL A 6 27.94 -7.63 34.93
C VAL A 6 27.99 -6.25 35.59
N ILE A 7 27.03 -5.95 36.47
CA ILE A 7 26.98 -4.66 37.17
C ILE A 7 28.04 -4.59 38.27
N ASP A 8 28.34 -5.69 38.97
CA ASP A 8 29.38 -5.77 40.00
C ASP A 8 30.78 -5.68 39.39
N ASP A 9 31.01 -6.43 38.30
CA ASP A 9 32.27 -6.40 37.52
C ASP A 9 32.56 -5.00 36.93
N ALA A 10 31.52 -4.26 36.52
CA ALA A 10 31.67 -2.88 36.06
C ALA A 10 32.15 -1.92 37.17
N HIS A 11 31.86 -2.20 38.44
CA HIS A 11 32.39 -1.40 39.56
C HIS A 11 33.87 -1.65 39.79
N HIS A 12 34.35 -2.86 39.49
CA HIS A 12 35.77 -3.23 39.53
C HIS A 12 36.56 -2.82 38.29
N ALA A 13 35.92 -2.15 37.32
CA ALA A 13 36.59 -1.64 36.14
C ALA A 13 37.75 -0.70 36.54
N PRO A 14 38.92 -0.83 35.87
CA PRO A 14 40.08 0.01 36.13
C PRO A 14 39.75 1.51 36.02
N VAL A 15 40.40 2.33 36.85
CA VAL A 15 40.15 3.79 36.92
C VAL A 15 40.32 4.48 35.56
N TRP A 16 41.25 4.03 34.72
CA TRP A 16 41.47 4.61 33.39
C TRP A 16 40.25 4.45 32.46
N VAL A 17 39.47 3.37 32.60
CA VAL A 17 38.23 3.16 31.85
C VAL A 17 37.16 4.13 32.32
N LYS A 18 37.12 4.45 33.61
CA LYS A 18 36.16 5.41 34.19
C LYS A 18 36.48 6.85 33.80
N VAL A 19 37.76 7.18 33.64
CA VAL A 19 38.23 8.53 33.27
C VAL A 19 38.24 8.76 31.75
N SER A 20 38.30 7.70 30.94
CA SER A 20 38.39 7.81 29.48
C SER A 20 37.23 8.56 28.80
N PRO A 21 35.96 8.46 29.22
CA PRO A 21 34.87 9.21 28.60
C PRO A 21 35.01 10.72 28.88
N PHE A 22 35.50 11.09 30.06
CA PHE A 22 35.75 12.49 30.41
C PHE A 22 36.87 13.09 29.57
N LEU A 23 37.97 12.34 29.37
CA LEU A 23 39.05 12.78 28.47
C LEU A 23 38.59 12.85 27.01
N ALA A 24 37.82 11.87 26.54
CA ALA A 24 37.26 11.88 25.19
C ALA A 24 36.33 13.08 24.97
N MET A 25 35.51 13.41 25.97
CA MET A 25 34.66 14.62 25.96
C MET A 25 35.50 15.89 25.87
N LEU A 26 36.54 16.05 26.69
CA LEU A 26 37.41 17.23 26.64
C LEU A 26 38.12 17.38 25.29
N LEU A 27 38.61 16.27 24.73
CA LEU A 27 39.22 16.26 23.40
C LEU A 27 38.20 16.63 22.31
N GLY A 28 37.00 16.05 22.35
CA GLY A 28 35.92 16.40 21.42
C GLY A 28 35.54 17.88 21.51
N LEU A 29 35.45 18.42 22.72
CA LEU A 29 35.17 19.84 22.97
C LEU A 29 36.28 20.73 22.42
N ALA A 30 37.55 20.39 22.68
CA ALA A 30 38.69 21.17 22.17
C ALA A 30 38.73 21.19 20.64
N ILE A 31 38.49 20.05 19.98
CA ILE A 31 38.40 19.94 18.52
C ILE A 31 37.24 20.79 17.99
N ALA A 32 36.05 20.68 18.60
CA ALA A 32 34.88 21.45 18.20
C ALA A 32 35.11 22.96 18.38
N TYR A 33 35.69 23.39 19.50
CA TYR A 33 36.04 24.79 19.75
C TYR A 33 36.99 25.32 18.67
N TRP A 34 38.01 24.53 18.32
CA TRP A 34 38.94 24.90 17.26
C TRP A 34 38.27 25.02 15.89
N PHE A 35 37.39 24.09 15.56
CA PHE A 35 36.71 24.02 14.26
C PHE A 35 35.60 25.06 14.08
N TYR A 36 34.91 25.45 15.16
CA TYR A 36 33.73 26.31 15.07
C TYR A 36 33.94 27.73 15.62
N ILE A 37 34.93 27.95 16.50
CA ILE A 37 35.17 29.28 17.10
C ILE A 37 36.48 29.88 16.60
N LEU A 38 37.60 29.15 16.68
CA LEU A 38 38.91 29.70 16.30
C LEU A 38 39.07 29.85 14.78
N ASP A 39 38.60 28.86 14.00
CA ASP A 39 38.73 28.91 12.54
C ASP A 39 37.62 28.12 11.82
N PRO A 40 36.50 28.79 11.51
CA PRO A 40 35.37 28.19 10.80
C PRO A 40 35.66 27.73 9.36
N SER A 41 36.85 28.01 8.81
CA SER A 41 37.21 27.55 7.46
C SER A 41 37.65 26.09 7.43
N ARG A 42 38.12 25.54 8.56
CA ARG A 42 38.64 24.15 8.65
C ARG A 42 37.59 23.06 8.40
N PRO A 43 36.36 23.13 8.95
CA PRO A 43 35.32 22.15 8.64
C PRO A 43 35.00 22.09 7.14
N LYS A 44 35.01 23.24 6.47
CA LYS A 44 34.77 23.34 5.03
C LYS A 44 35.90 22.67 4.24
N ALA A 45 37.15 22.96 4.57
CA ALA A 45 38.31 22.32 3.94
C ALA A 45 38.29 20.79 4.16
N LEU A 46 37.89 20.32 5.35
CA LEU A 46 37.76 18.89 5.62
C LEU A 46 36.65 18.24 4.77
N ALA A 47 35.51 18.91 4.62
CA ALA A 47 34.42 18.46 3.76
C ALA A 47 34.80 18.41 2.27
N GLU A 48 35.60 19.37 1.80
CA GLU A 48 36.13 19.41 0.43
C GLU A 48 37.15 18.31 0.17
N ASN A 49 37.97 17.97 1.18
CA ASN A 49 38.96 16.89 1.09
C ASN A 49 38.32 15.49 1.09
N GLN A 50 37.19 15.32 1.79
CA GLN A 50 36.48 14.03 1.88
C GLN A 50 34.98 14.19 1.53
N PRO A 51 34.66 14.54 0.27
CA PRO A 51 33.30 14.86 -0.13
C PRO A 51 32.37 13.65 -0.06
N VAL A 52 32.89 12.43 -0.25
CA VAL A 52 32.10 11.19 -0.18
C VAL A 52 31.66 10.94 1.26
N LEU A 53 32.59 10.95 2.22
CA LEU A 53 32.28 10.75 3.62
C LEU A 53 31.37 11.87 4.15
N TYR A 54 31.66 13.12 3.79
CA TYR A 54 30.81 14.25 4.14
C TYR A 54 29.39 14.06 3.64
N ARG A 55 29.19 13.73 2.35
CA ARG A 55 27.86 13.48 1.79
C ARG A 55 27.16 12.27 2.42
N PHE A 56 27.90 11.23 2.79
CA PHE A 56 27.35 10.07 3.48
C PHE A 56 26.78 10.44 4.86
N LEU A 57 27.54 11.17 5.69
CA LEU A 57 27.07 11.63 6.99
C LEU A 57 25.98 12.71 6.86
N LEU A 58 26.11 13.59 5.86
CA LEU A 58 25.14 14.65 5.58
C LEU A 58 23.76 14.09 5.21
N ASN A 59 23.73 13.06 4.35
CA ASN A 59 22.49 12.39 3.95
C ASN A 59 22.08 11.28 4.93
N LYS A 60 22.45 11.39 6.21
CA LYS A 60 22.08 10.44 7.27
C LYS A 60 22.26 8.97 6.87
N TRP A 61 23.38 8.66 6.21
CA TRP A 61 23.75 7.33 5.78
C TRP A 61 22.83 6.74 4.70
N TYR A 62 22.03 7.57 4.03
CA TYR A 62 21.06 7.22 3.00
C TYR A 62 19.98 6.22 3.46
N PHE A 63 19.80 6.03 4.77
CA PHE A 63 18.88 5.03 5.29
C PHE A 63 17.42 5.37 4.97
N ASP A 64 17.05 6.65 5.13
CA ASP A 64 15.71 7.16 4.84
C ASP A 64 15.37 6.97 3.35
N GLU A 65 16.30 7.28 2.44
CA GLU A 65 16.14 7.19 1.00
C GLU A 65 16.05 5.74 0.52
N ILE A 66 16.86 4.85 1.09
CA ILE A 66 16.78 3.41 0.80
C ILE A 66 15.44 2.87 1.28
N TYR A 67 14.99 3.27 2.48
CA TYR A 67 13.70 2.83 3.01
C TYR A 67 12.54 3.30 2.13
N ASP A 68 12.56 4.57 1.69
CA ASP A 68 11.58 5.11 0.75
C ASP A 68 11.57 4.33 -0.56
N ALA A 69 12.74 4.08 -1.14
CA ALA A 69 12.88 3.40 -2.43
C ALA A 69 12.47 1.92 -2.38
N VAL A 70 12.81 1.21 -1.29
CA VAL A 70 12.64 -0.24 -1.18
C VAL A 70 11.29 -0.62 -0.59
N PHE A 71 10.77 0.14 0.37
CA PHE A 71 9.54 -0.22 1.08
C PHE A 71 8.38 0.70 0.73
N VAL A 72 8.56 2.02 0.82
CA VAL A 72 7.46 2.98 0.70
C VAL A 72 6.91 3.04 -0.72
N ARG A 73 7.78 3.32 -1.72
CA ARG A 73 7.34 3.45 -3.11
C ARG A 73 6.74 2.15 -3.67
N PRO A 74 7.32 0.96 -3.45
CA PRO A 74 6.73 -0.27 -3.95
C PRO A 74 5.40 -0.59 -3.27
N ALA A 75 5.27 -0.35 -1.96
CA ALA A 75 4.00 -0.52 -1.25
C ALA A 75 2.91 0.44 -1.78
N MET A 76 3.27 1.70 -2.03
CA MET A 76 2.34 2.70 -2.58
C MET A 76 1.91 2.36 -4.01
N TRP A 77 2.86 1.90 -4.84
CA TRP A 77 2.57 1.44 -6.19
C TRP A 77 1.65 0.21 -6.19
N LEU A 78 1.95 -0.80 -5.35
CA LEU A 78 1.11 -1.99 -5.19
C LEU A 78 -0.30 -1.61 -4.73
N GLY A 79 -0.44 -0.75 -3.73
CA GLY A 79 -1.74 -0.27 -3.26
C GLY A 79 -2.52 0.45 -4.36
N THR A 80 -1.86 1.34 -5.10
CA THR A 80 -2.48 2.06 -6.22
C THR A 80 -2.88 1.12 -7.35
N PHE A 81 -2.06 0.12 -7.66
CA PHE A 81 -2.33 -0.89 -8.67
C PHE A 81 -3.56 -1.72 -8.28
N LEU A 82 -3.62 -2.22 -7.05
CA LEU A 82 -4.74 -2.99 -6.53
C LEU A 82 -6.03 -2.16 -6.49
N TRP A 83 -5.96 -0.88 -6.10
CA TRP A 83 -7.11 0.02 -6.11
C TRP A 83 -7.64 0.25 -7.53
N LYS A 84 -6.77 0.67 -8.46
CA LYS A 84 -7.19 1.06 -9.81
C LYS A 84 -7.59 -0.14 -10.68
N LYS A 85 -6.86 -1.25 -10.61
CA LYS A 85 -7.18 -2.45 -11.41
C LYS A 85 -8.15 -3.40 -10.71
N GLY A 86 -8.06 -3.54 -9.40
CA GLY A 86 -8.96 -4.41 -8.65
C GLY A 86 -10.35 -3.82 -8.59
N ASP A 87 -10.49 -2.70 -7.88
CA ASP A 87 -11.80 -2.09 -7.59
C ASP A 87 -12.37 -1.37 -8.82
N GLY A 88 -11.66 -0.34 -9.30
CA GLY A 88 -12.18 0.55 -10.34
C GLY A 88 -12.39 -0.09 -11.72
N ALA A 89 -11.67 -1.17 -12.06
CA ALA A 89 -11.83 -1.83 -13.36
C ALA A 89 -12.74 -3.06 -13.30
N THR A 90 -12.71 -3.83 -12.21
CA THR A 90 -13.47 -5.08 -12.11
C THR A 90 -14.86 -4.84 -11.55
N ILE A 91 -14.99 -4.00 -10.51
CA ILE A 91 -16.27 -3.76 -9.83
C ILE A 91 -17.08 -2.72 -10.61
N ASP A 92 -16.52 -1.53 -10.83
CA ASP A 92 -17.19 -0.48 -11.59
C ASP A 92 -17.34 -0.86 -13.05
N GLY A 93 -16.32 -1.43 -13.69
CA GLY A 93 -16.42 -1.87 -15.10
C GLY A 93 -17.46 -2.98 -15.31
N GLY A 94 -17.54 -3.95 -14.39
CA GLY A 94 -18.48 -5.07 -14.48
C GLY A 94 -19.93 -4.66 -14.20
N ILE A 95 -20.17 -3.97 -13.09
CA ILE A 95 -21.52 -3.56 -12.68
C ILE A 95 -22.08 -2.51 -13.64
N ASN A 96 -21.26 -1.52 -14.02
CA ASN A 96 -21.70 -0.46 -14.92
C ASN A 96 -21.90 -1.00 -16.35
N GLY A 97 -21.11 -2.00 -16.77
CA GLY A 97 -21.34 -2.73 -18.04
C GLY A 97 -22.66 -3.51 -18.07
N LEU A 98 -23.04 -4.17 -16.98
CA LEU A 98 -24.35 -4.83 -16.87
C LEU A 98 -25.50 -3.82 -16.82
N ALA A 99 -25.35 -2.76 -16.01
CA ALA A 99 -26.38 -1.74 -15.83
C ALA A 99 -26.63 -0.90 -17.09
N MET A 100 -25.57 -0.52 -17.82
CA MET A 100 -25.70 0.29 -19.03
C MET A 100 -25.84 -0.51 -20.32
N GLY A 101 -25.36 -1.75 -20.37
CA GLY A 101 -25.41 -2.59 -21.57
C GLY A 101 -26.59 -3.56 -21.56
N PHE A 102 -26.64 -4.44 -20.57
CA PHE A 102 -27.56 -5.57 -20.55
C PHE A 102 -28.99 -5.16 -20.20
N VAL A 103 -29.17 -4.33 -19.16
CA VAL A 103 -30.52 -3.89 -18.74
C VAL A 103 -31.25 -3.16 -19.86
N PRO A 104 -30.68 -2.12 -20.52
CA PRO A 104 -31.39 -1.41 -21.58
C PRO A 104 -31.61 -2.26 -22.83
N PHE A 105 -30.72 -3.22 -23.11
CA PHE A 105 -30.89 -4.18 -24.20
C PHE A 105 -32.13 -5.05 -23.98
N VAL A 106 -32.26 -5.65 -22.79
CA VAL A 106 -33.42 -6.48 -22.42
C VAL A 106 -34.69 -5.64 -22.40
N THR A 107 -34.65 -4.42 -21.84
CA THR A 107 -35.81 -3.52 -21.81
C THR A 107 -36.26 -3.12 -23.22
N ARG A 108 -35.33 -2.83 -24.14
CA ARG A 108 -35.66 -2.53 -25.55
C ARG A 108 -36.23 -3.74 -26.28
N LEU A 109 -35.71 -4.94 -26.01
CA LEU A 109 -36.23 -6.17 -26.60
C LEU A 109 -37.65 -6.48 -26.11
N ALA A 110 -37.88 -6.35 -24.80
CA ALA A 110 -39.21 -6.49 -24.20
C ALA A 110 -40.19 -5.44 -24.75
N GLY A 111 -39.76 -4.19 -24.89
CA GLY A 111 -40.56 -3.12 -25.48
C GLY A 111 -40.92 -3.37 -26.95
N ARG A 112 -40.01 -3.99 -27.73
CA ARG A 112 -40.30 -4.41 -29.12
C ARG A 112 -41.28 -5.59 -29.20
N ALA A 113 -41.24 -6.50 -28.24
CA ALA A 113 -42.21 -7.58 -28.15
C ALA A 113 -43.63 -7.06 -27.80
N GLN A 114 -43.72 -5.87 -27.20
CA GLN A 114 -44.98 -5.19 -26.91
C GLN A 114 -45.49 -4.41 -28.14
N SER A 115 -46.02 -5.12 -29.13
CA SER A 115 -46.42 -4.56 -30.44
C SER A 115 -47.73 -3.74 -30.44
N GLY A 116 -48.47 -3.70 -29.33
CA GLY A 116 -49.75 -2.98 -29.21
C GLY A 116 -50.93 -3.64 -29.95
N TYR A 117 -50.69 -4.69 -30.74
CA TYR A 117 -51.73 -5.43 -31.45
C TYR A 117 -52.43 -6.45 -30.55
N LEU A 118 -53.76 -6.35 -30.42
CA LEU A 118 -54.59 -7.22 -29.57
C LEU A 118 -54.38 -8.72 -29.87
N PHE A 119 -54.17 -9.06 -31.15
CA PHE A 119 -53.92 -10.43 -31.60
C PHE A 119 -52.68 -11.07 -30.97
N HIS A 120 -51.60 -10.31 -30.80
CA HIS A 120 -50.35 -10.83 -30.20
C HIS A 120 -50.54 -11.16 -28.72
N TYR A 121 -51.33 -10.35 -28.01
CA TYR A 121 -51.65 -10.60 -26.60
C TYR A 121 -52.53 -11.85 -26.44
N ALA A 122 -53.58 -11.99 -27.26
CA ALA A 122 -54.44 -13.17 -27.21
C ALA A 122 -53.67 -14.47 -27.51
N LEU A 123 -52.79 -14.44 -28.50
CA LEU A 123 -51.91 -15.57 -28.84
C LEU A 123 -50.94 -15.91 -27.70
N ALA A 124 -50.35 -14.90 -27.04
CA ALA A 124 -49.48 -15.10 -25.89
C ALA A 124 -50.21 -15.72 -24.69
N MET A 125 -51.46 -15.32 -24.42
CA MET A 125 -52.26 -15.89 -23.34
C MET A 125 -52.57 -17.37 -23.57
N VAL A 126 -52.98 -17.74 -24.79
CA VAL A 126 -53.28 -19.15 -25.13
C VAL A 126 -52.03 -20.02 -25.01
N LEU A 127 -50.90 -19.57 -25.57
CA LEU A 127 -49.63 -20.28 -25.45
C LEU A 127 -49.16 -20.41 -24.00
N GLY A 128 -49.30 -19.35 -23.20
CA GLY A 128 -48.97 -19.37 -21.78
C GLY A 128 -49.82 -20.35 -20.99
N LEU A 129 -51.12 -20.41 -21.26
CA LEU A 129 -52.05 -21.35 -20.64
C LEU A 129 -51.70 -22.80 -21.00
N LEU A 130 -51.47 -23.08 -22.28
CA LEU A 130 -51.04 -24.39 -22.78
C LEU A 130 -49.72 -24.84 -22.16
N PHE A 131 -48.75 -23.93 -22.04
CA PHE A 131 -47.46 -24.21 -21.43
C PHE A 131 -47.60 -24.54 -19.95
N LEU A 132 -48.37 -23.75 -19.19
CA LEU A 132 -48.60 -23.98 -17.76
C LEU A 132 -49.32 -25.31 -17.50
N THR A 133 -50.37 -25.63 -18.26
CA THR A 133 -51.10 -26.89 -18.09
C THR A 133 -50.26 -28.09 -18.48
N LEU A 134 -49.46 -27.98 -19.55
CA LEU A 134 -48.52 -29.03 -19.96
C LEU A 134 -47.42 -29.23 -18.90
N TRP A 135 -46.84 -28.15 -18.37
CA TRP A 135 -45.82 -28.22 -17.33
C TRP A 135 -46.36 -28.87 -16.05
N LEU A 136 -47.56 -28.48 -15.63
CA LEU A 136 -48.24 -29.10 -14.48
C LEU A 136 -48.54 -30.58 -14.72
N ALA A 137 -49.02 -30.95 -15.90
CA ALA A 137 -49.33 -32.33 -16.26
C ALA A 137 -48.08 -33.23 -16.23
N ILE A 138 -46.95 -32.75 -16.77
CA ILE A 138 -45.66 -33.46 -16.73
C ILE A 138 -45.19 -33.63 -15.28
N ARG A 139 -45.30 -32.57 -14.46
CA ARG A 139 -44.93 -32.63 -13.04
C ARG A 139 -45.83 -33.58 -12.25
N SER A 140 -47.14 -33.61 -12.54
CA SER A 140 -48.09 -34.51 -11.87
C SER A 140 -47.97 -35.96 -12.34
N ALA A 141 -47.49 -36.20 -13.55
CA ALA A 141 -47.25 -37.56 -14.07
C ALA A 141 -45.93 -38.18 -13.57
N GLY A 142 -45.06 -37.39 -12.93
CA GLY A 142 -43.80 -37.82 -12.31
C GLY A 142 -43.89 -38.09 -10.81
N GLN A 143 -45.09 -38.03 -10.21
CA GLN A 143 -45.41 -38.51 -8.85
C GLN A 143 -46.30 -39.74 -8.93
#